data_AF-A0A7W2PZY1-F1
#
_entry.id   AF-A0A7W2PZY1-F1
#
_cell.length_a   1.000
_cell.length_b   1.000
_cell.length_c   1.000
_cell.angle_alpha   90.00
_cell.angle_beta   90.00
_cell.angle_gamma   90.00
#
_symmetry.space_group_name_H-M   'P 1'
#
loop_
_entity.id
_entity.type
_entity.pdbx_description
1 polymer ?
#
loop_
_entity_poly.entity_id
_entity_poly.type
_entity_poly.pdbx_seq_one_letter_code
_entity_poly.pdbx_strand_id
1 'polypeptide(L)' 'MFIDLRSDTVTKPTEGMRKAIYEAEVGDDCFGEDPSVVPWKNIARTIFRRNPRYSPRGAP' A
#
# COMPACT_ATOMS: atom_id res chain seq x y z
N MET A 1 -7.76 12.38 -26.73
CA MET A 1 -7.07 11.32 -25.95
C MET A 1 -5.63 11.78 -25.75
N PHE A 2 -5.20 11.96 -24.50
CA PHE A 2 -3.83 12.39 -24.17
C PHE A 2 -3.06 11.14 -23.72
N ILE A 3 -2.02 10.77 -24.44
CA ILE A 3 -1.19 9.59 -24.12
C ILE A 3 0.11 10.11 -23.53
N ASP A 4 0.27 9.98 -22.22
CA ASP A 4 1.44 10.44 -21.47
C ASP A 4 2.35 9.24 -21.16
N LEU A 5 3.53 9.20 -21.81
CA LEU A 5 4.52 8.12 -21.69
C LEU A 5 5.78 8.56 -20.93
N ARG A 6 5.76 9.73 -20.28
CA ARG A 6 6.95 10.29 -19.64
C ARG A 6 7.38 9.49 -18.41
N SER A 7 6.42 8.99 -17.63
CA SER A 7 6.67 8.19 -16.42
C SER A 7 5.37 7.52 -15.98
N ASP A 8 5.48 6.37 -15.33
CA ASP A 8 4.41 5.69 -14.61
C ASP A 8 3.86 6.47 -13.40
N THR A 9 4.63 7.42 -12.86
CA THR A 9 4.18 8.31 -11.76
C THR A 9 3.03 9.25 -12.13
N VAL A 10 2.73 9.43 -13.42
CA VAL A 10 1.57 10.21 -13.89
C VAL A 10 0.24 9.46 -13.73
N THR A 11 0.29 8.17 -13.38
CA THR A 11 -0.90 7.36 -13.15
C THR A 11 -1.74 7.95 -12.02
N LYS A 12 -3.06 7.94 -12.20
CA LYS A 12 -4.04 8.44 -11.23
C LYS A 12 -4.82 7.26 -10.65
N PRO A 13 -5.25 7.32 -9.38
CA PRO A 13 -6.09 6.27 -8.80
C PRO A 13 -7.38 6.14 -9.61
N THR A 14 -7.82 4.91 -9.83
CA THR A 14 -9.13 4.64 -10.45
C THR A 14 -10.26 5.03 -9.50
N GLU A 15 -11.49 5.07 -9.99
CA GLU A 15 -12.66 5.36 -9.15
C GLU A 15 -12.82 4.35 -8.02
N GLY A 16 -12.65 3.05 -8.30
CA GLY A 16 -12.67 2.00 -7.28
C GLY A 16 -11.60 2.19 -6.21
N MET A 17 -10.39 2.59 -6.59
CA MET A 17 -9.33 2.92 -5.63
C MET A 17 -9.71 4.11 -4.75
N ARG A 18 -10.26 5.19 -5.35
CA ARG A 18 -10.71 6.36 -4.58
C ARG A 18 -11.82 6.01 -3.59
N LYS A 19 -12.79 5.21 -4.01
CA LYS A 19 -13.88 4.75 -3.15
C LYS A 19 -13.35 3.88 -1.99
N ALA A 20 -12.46 2.93 -2.29
CA ALA A 20 -11.85 2.08 -1.26
C ALA A 20 -11.05 2.89 -0.24
N ILE A 21 -10.31 3.93 -0.67
CA ILE A 21 -9.60 4.83 0.24
C ILE A 21 -10.58 5.62 1.12
N TYR A 22 -11.67 6.11 0.53
CA TYR A 22 -12.68 6.89 1.26
C TYR A 22 -13.44 6.05 2.29
N GLU A 23 -13.73 4.79 1.97
CA GLU A 23 -14.48 3.86 2.84
C GLU A 23 -13.58 3.10 3.83
N ALA A 24 -12.26 3.25 3.74
CA ALA A 24 -11.35 2.54 4.64
C ALA A 24 -11.48 3.03 6.08
N GLU A 25 -11.62 2.10 7.02
CA GLU A 25 -11.52 2.39 8.44
C GLU A 25 -10.07 2.78 8.77
N VAL A 26 -9.89 3.95 9.39
CA VAL A 26 -8.58 4.48 9.78
C VAL A 26 -8.44 4.50 11.29
N GLY A 27 -7.20 4.42 11.77
CA GLY A 27 -6.87 4.48 13.19
C GLY A 27 -5.45 5.01 13.39
N ASP A 28 -4.89 4.83 14.58
CA ASP A 28 -3.54 5.30 14.88
C ASP A 28 -2.47 4.26 14.51
N ASP A 29 -1.67 4.51 13.46
CA ASP A 29 -0.58 3.59 13.07
C ASP A 29 0.61 3.60 14.05
N CYS A 30 0.82 4.65 14.85
CA CYS A 30 1.88 4.69 15.86
C CYS A 30 1.61 3.67 16.98
N PHE A 31 0.33 3.53 17.38
CA PHE A 31 -0.10 2.53 18.36
C PHE A 31 -0.56 1.21 17.73
N GLY A 32 -0.60 1.12 16.40
CA GLY A 32 -0.98 -0.09 15.67
C GLY A 32 -2.48 -0.36 15.64
N GLU A 33 -3.27 0.67 15.88
CA GLU A 33 -4.74 0.63 15.93
C GLU A 33 -5.37 0.94 14.56
N ASP A 34 -4.59 1.20 13.52
CA ASP A 34 -5.10 1.41 12.16
C ASP A 34 -5.49 0.07 11.48
N PRO A 35 -6.79 -0.21 11.30
CA PRO A 35 -7.27 -1.46 10.72
C PRO A 35 -7.03 -1.54 9.20
N SER A 36 -6.80 -0.43 8.50
CA SER A 36 -6.44 -0.44 7.07
C SER A 36 -5.00 -0.92 6.83
N VAL A 37 -4.12 -0.70 7.80
CA VAL A 37 -2.67 -0.96 7.66
C VAL A 37 -2.30 -2.41 8.00
N VAL A 38 -2.98 -3.04 8.95
CA VAL A 38 -2.66 -4.42 9.39
C VAL A 38 -2.84 -5.46 8.28
N PRO A 39 -3.95 -5.49 7.51
CA PRO A 39 -4.12 -6.42 6.40
C PRO A 39 -3.06 -6.21 5.32
N TRP A 40 -2.75 -4.94 5.00
CA TRP A 40 -1.73 -4.61 4.01
C TRP A 40 -0.34 -5.12 4.42
N LYS A 41 0.08 -4.90 5.69
CA LYS A 41 1.35 -5.41 6.24
C LYS A 41 1.41 -6.95 6.16
N ASN A 42 0.30 -7.64 6.41
CA ASN A 42 0.24 -9.11 6.33
C ASN A 42 0.34 -9.64 4.90
N ILE A 43 -0.33 -9.00 3.95
CA ILE A 43 -0.21 -9.33 2.52
C ILE A 43 1.21 -9.08 2.04
N ALA A 44 1.77 -7.91 2.35
CA ALA A 44 3.15 -7.56 2.01
C ALA A 44 4.14 -8.58 2.59
N ARG A 45 4.02 -8.93 3.88
CA ARG A 45 4.85 -9.98 4.49
C ARG A 45 4.69 -11.32 3.78
N THR A 46 3.48 -11.71 3.40
CA THR A 46 3.25 -12.97 2.68
C THR A 46 3.91 -12.99 1.31
N ILE A 47 3.80 -11.89 0.56
CA ILE A 47 4.36 -11.75 -0.78
C ILE A 47 5.90 -11.66 -0.70
N PHE A 48 6.43 -10.84 0.19
CA PHE A 48 7.86 -10.51 0.26
C PHE A 48 8.69 -11.48 1.11
N ARG A 49 8.11 -12.25 2.06
CA ARG A 49 8.84 -13.29 2.82
C ARG A 49 9.38 -14.41 1.93
N ARG A 50 8.91 -14.51 0.68
CA ARG A 50 9.47 -15.40 -0.34
C ARG A 50 10.77 -14.86 -0.98
N ASN A 51 11.19 -13.64 -0.66
CA ASN A 51 12.36 -13.02 -1.26
C ASN A 51 13.26 -12.36 -0.18
N PRO A 52 14.42 -12.94 0.15
CA PRO A 52 15.23 -12.54 1.31
C PRO A 52 15.83 -11.12 1.24
N ARG A 53 15.71 -10.43 0.10
CA ARG A 53 16.20 -9.04 -0.07
C ARG A 53 15.21 -7.96 0.37
N TYR A 54 13.95 -8.29 0.65
CA TYR A 54 12.92 -7.32 1.01
C TYR A 54 12.43 -7.56 2.44
N SER A 55 13.22 -7.11 3.43
CA SER A 55 12.72 -6.93 4.79
C SER A 55 11.98 -5.58 4.87
N PRO A 56 10.71 -5.54 5.34
CA PRO A 56 9.98 -4.29 5.49
C PRO A 56 10.52 -3.54 6.72
N ARG A 57 11.49 -2.65 6.46
CA ARG A 57 12.32 -1.89 7.41
C ARG A 57 13.45 -2.70 8.03
N GLY A 58 14.59 -2.00 8.20
CA GLY A 58 15.89 -2.53 8.61
C GLY A 58 15.75 -3.59 9.69
N ALA A 59 16.16 -4.81 9.33
CA ALA A 59 16.58 -5.77 10.34
C ALA A 59 17.78 -5.17 11.10
N PRO A 60 18.02 -5.55 12.37
CA PRO A 60 19.35 -5.35 12.94
C PRO A 60 20.41 -5.99 12.04
#